data_AF-A0ABC8JQ26-F1
#
_entry.id   AF-A0ABC8JQ26-F1
#
_cell.length_a   1.000
_cell.length_b   1.000
_cell.length_c   1.000
_cell.angle_alpha   90.00
_cell.angle_beta   90.00
_cell.angle_gamma   90.00
#
_symmetry.space_group_name_H-M   'P 1'
#
loop_
_entity.id
_entity.type
_entity.pdbx_description
1 polymer ?
#
loop_
_entity_poly.entity_id
_entity_poly.type
_entity_poly.pdbx_seq_one_letter_code
_entity_poly.pdbx_strand_id
1 'polypeptide(L)'
;MVEATSDLLPSSCEGVDSKWVLVTTLDDDALLSSLAHCSLSDFNSIALTSRAFRSFVKDKALYQLRRANGIVEHLIFFSCRRSEWEAYDPNRNRWLSVPKLPPVNDCFCPEKNSLAVSTELLVFGNAATPHLSYKFSILTNEWTCGRKMNTLRSLFGSASLGEVAVVAGGCDRCEKKILSSAEIYNSESETGEWRVIRSMNKARMMCSSVFMDGNFYVIGGIGEGSSGMLTCGEVYDMKKKTWTLIPNMLSETSSGGDQTKETFFAAPPIVAVVKDELYAANYAQQEVRKYDKRCNVWNKVGNLPERASFMKGCGMAFRACGDKLVVVKGPTFGRGLIEISACVPREGESLHWRVLASKETGNCVYNCAVMGC
;
A
#
# COMPACT_ATOMS: atom_id res chain seq x y z
N MET A 1 -3.30 50.21 63.94
CA MET A 1 -2.89 51.58 63.62
C MET A 1 -1.38 51.70 63.81
N VAL A 2 -0.60 51.13 62.88
CA VAL A 2 0.75 51.56 62.45
C VAL A 2 0.94 50.87 61.10
N GLU A 3 0.90 51.62 60.00
CA GLU A 3 1.41 51.17 58.71
C GLU A 3 2.35 52.25 58.20
N ALA A 4 3.59 51.84 57.93
CA ALA A 4 4.66 52.66 57.41
C ALA A 4 4.68 52.58 55.88
N THR A 5 4.81 53.74 55.26
CA THR A 5 5.03 53.97 53.83
C THR A 5 6.52 53.82 53.46
N SER A 6 6.82 53.19 52.32
CA SER A 6 7.96 53.50 51.42
C SER A 6 7.72 52.75 50.09
N ASP A 7 7.42 53.43 48.98
CA ASP A 7 8.34 54.02 47.99
C ASP A 7 8.42 53.18 46.69
N LEU A 8 7.69 53.62 45.65
CA LEU A 8 8.16 54.05 44.31
C LEU A 8 9.41 53.33 43.73
N LEU A 9 9.36 52.54 42.62
CA LEU A 9 9.21 52.85 41.17
C LEU A 9 9.58 51.55 40.35
N PRO A 10 9.70 51.53 39.01
CA PRO A 10 8.71 51.76 37.95
C PRO A 10 8.64 50.58 36.94
N SER A 11 7.72 50.72 35.99
CA SER A 11 7.54 49.90 34.77
C SER A 11 8.78 49.84 33.87
N SER A 12 9.16 48.63 33.43
CA SER A 12 9.65 48.37 32.07
C SER A 12 9.82 46.87 31.83
N CYS A 13 8.82 46.25 31.19
CA CYS A 13 9.02 45.01 30.43
C CYS A 13 8.47 45.24 29.02
N GLU A 14 9.03 46.22 28.31
CA GLU A 14 8.99 46.21 26.84
C GLU A 14 10.03 45.20 26.37
N GLY A 15 9.53 44.13 25.77
CA GLY A 15 10.34 43.03 25.28
C GLY A 15 9.48 41.80 25.01
N VAL A 16 8.25 41.98 24.51
CA VAL A 16 7.51 40.86 23.92
C VAL A 16 8.21 40.57 22.59
N ASP A 17 9.02 39.53 22.62
CA ASP A 17 9.83 38.99 21.54
C ASP A 17 8.95 38.81 20.29
N SER A 18 9.03 39.78 19.38
CA SER A 18 8.18 39.99 18.19
C SER A 18 8.23 38.84 17.18
N LYS A 19 9.13 37.88 17.39
CA LYS A 19 9.23 36.63 16.63
C LYS A 19 8.04 35.69 16.85
N TRP A 20 7.41 35.70 18.02
CA TRP A 20 6.30 34.78 18.33
C TRP A 20 4.94 35.24 17.81
N VAL A 21 4.82 36.51 17.39
CA VAL A 21 3.57 37.11 16.88
C VAL A 21 3.29 36.70 15.41
N LEU A 22 4.30 36.24 14.68
CA LEU A 22 4.19 35.89 13.25
C LEU A 22 3.26 34.69 12.99
N VAL A 23 3.21 33.71 13.88
CA VAL A 23 2.37 32.51 13.68
C VAL A 23 0.89 32.77 14.06
N THR A 24 0.61 33.78 14.89
CA THR A 24 -0.75 34.07 15.37
C THR A 24 -1.57 34.96 14.43
N THR A 25 -1.03 35.33 13.26
CA THR A 25 -1.70 36.25 12.30
C THR A 25 -2.07 35.59 10.96
N LEU A 26 -1.57 34.39 10.68
CA LEU A 26 -1.99 33.64 9.51
C LEU A 26 -3.37 33.03 9.78
N ASP A 27 -4.27 33.13 8.81
CA ASP A 27 -5.52 32.39 8.86
C ASP A 27 -5.25 30.87 8.72
N ASP A 28 -6.24 30.07 9.13
CA ASP A 28 -6.14 28.61 9.16
C ASP A 28 -5.86 28.04 7.75
N ASP A 29 -6.35 28.68 6.69
CA ASP A 29 -6.15 28.26 5.30
C ASP A 29 -4.70 28.49 4.83
N ALA A 30 -4.11 29.64 5.17
CA ALA A 30 -2.70 29.93 4.86
C ALA A 30 -1.76 29.01 5.63
N LEU A 31 -2.09 28.68 6.88
CA LEU A 31 -1.36 27.68 7.67
C LEU A 31 -1.48 26.29 7.05
N LEU A 32 -2.68 25.84 6.69
CA LEU A 32 -2.91 24.54 6.06
C LEU A 32 -2.16 24.44 4.72
N SER A 33 -2.23 25.49 3.90
CA SER A 33 -1.49 25.57 2.63
C SER A 33 0.02 25.51 2.86
N SER A 34 0.54 26.21 3.86
CA SER A 34 1.97 26.18 4.18
C SER A 34 2.42 24.80 4.65
N LEU A 35 1.65 24.17 5.54
CA LEU A 35 1.90 22.81 6.02
C LEU A 35 1.80 21.76 4.91
N ALA A 36 0.94 21.97 3.90
CA ALA A 36 0.82 21.05 2.78
C ALA A 36 2.14 20.90 2.00
N HIS A 37 3.00 21.90 2.01
CA HIS A 37 4.32 21.85 1.38
C HIS A 37 5.44 21.35 2.30
N CYS A 38 5.17 21.17 3.60
CA CYS A 38 6.14 20.57 4.52
C CYS A 38 6.25 19.06 4.31
N SER A 39 7.41 18.49 4.61
CA SER A 39 7.62 17.04 4.53
C SER A 39 6.91 16.32 5.67
N LEU A 40 6.30 15.17 5.39
CA LEU A 40 5.64 14.31 6.39
C LEU A 40 6.58 13.97 7.56
N SER A 41 7.88 13.86 7.32
CA SER A 41 8.87 13.51 8.33
C SER A 41 9.09 14.64 9.36
N ASP A 42 8.77 15.88 8.99
CA ASP A 42 8.87 17.07 9.83
C ASP A 42 7.59 17.31 10.65
N PHE A 43 6.48 16.65 10.29
CA PHE A 43 5.18 16.83 10.95
C PHE A 43 5.21 16.50 12.43
N ASN A 44 6.00 15.51 12.85
CA ASN A 44 6.18 15.21 14.27
C ASN A 44 6.82 16.38 15.03
N SER A 45 7.87 16.96 14.46
CA SER A 45 8.54 18.13 15.05
C SER A 45 7.60 19.34 15.08
N ILE A 46 6.88 19.59 13.98
CA ILE A 46 5.91 20.69 13.85
C ILE A 46 4.76 20.52 14.86
N ALA A 47 4.19 19.32 15.01
CA ALA A 47 3.13 19.01 15.95
C ALA A 47 3.53 19.12 17.44
N LEU A 48 4.83 19.17 17.74
CA LEU A 48 5.33 19.44 19.09
C LEU A 48 5.37 20.93 19.42
N THR A 49 5.39 21.81 18.42
CA THR A 49 5.52 23.27 18.63
C THR A 49 4.24 23.93 19.14
N SER A 50 3.05 23.46 18.76
CA SER A 50 1.79 24.02 19.24
C SER A 50 0.62 23.02 19.16
N ARG A 51 -0.44 23.28 19.95
CA ARG A 51 -1.70 22.49 19.88
C ARG A 51 -2.41 22.66 18.53
N ALA A 52 -2.36 23.86 17.94
CA ALA A 52 -2.95 24.13 16.64
C ALA A 52 -2.26 23.31 15.53
N PHE A 53 -0.92 23.36 15.46
CA PHE A 53 -0.15 22.56 14.50
C PHE A 53 -0.36 21.06 14.68
N ARG A 54 -0.45 20.60 15.94
CA ARG A 54 -0.81 19.20 16.23
C ARG A 54 -2.19 18.83 15.70
N SER A 55 -3.15 19.75 15.75
CA SER A 55 -4.49 19.56 15.19
C SER A 55 -4.44 19.49 13.66
N PHE A 56 -3.79 20.45 13.01
CA PHE A 56 -3.69 20.51 11.55
C PHE A 56 -2.97 19.30 10.93
N VAL A 57 -1.87 18.84 11.55
CA VAL A 57 -1.15 17.64 11.11
C VAL A 57 -2.01 16.37 11.18
N LYS A 58 -3.02 16.36 12.05
CA LYS A 58 -3.97 15.24 12.17
C LYS A 58 -5.24 15.45 11.34
N ASP A 59 -5.40 16.62 10.73
CA ASP A 59 -6.56 16.94 9.94
C ASP A 59 -6.45 16.28 8.56
N LYS A 60 -7.51 15.60 8.16
CA LYS A 60 -7.61 14.97 6.86
C LYS A 60 -7.58 15.99 5.71
N ALA A 61 -8.08 17.20 5.95
CA ALA A 61 -8.10 18.30 4.98
C ALA A 61 -6.70 18.63 4.46
N LEU A 62 -5.66 18.53 5.31
CA LEU A 62 -4.27 18.72 4.92
C LEU A 62 -3.85 17.73 3.83
N TYR A 63 -4.19 16.46 4.00
CA TYR A 63 -3.81 15.39 3.08
C TYR A 63 -4.68 15.37 1.82
N GLN A 64 -5.93 15.82 1.93
CA GLN A 64 -6.77 16.09 0.77
C GLN A 64 -6.17 17.22 -0.09
N LEU A 65 -5.74 18.32 0.55
CA LEU A 65 -5.09 19.45 -0.12
C LEU A 65 -3.77 19.04 -0.78
N ARG A 66 -2.93 18.26 -0.08
CA ARG A 66 -1.69 17.71 -0.65
C ARG A 66 -1.95 16.91 -1.92
N ARG A 67 -2.93 16.00 -1.89
CA ARG A 67 -3.34 15.23 -3.07
C ARG A 67 -3.86 16.11 -4.19
N ALA A 68 -4.70 17.12 -3.88
CA ALA A 68 -5.21 18.06 -4.87
C ALA A 68 -4.09 18.86 -5.57
N ASN A 69 -3.01 19.15 -4.84
CA ASN A 69 -1.82 19.83 -5.35
C ASN A 69 -0.79 18.89 -5.98
N GLY A 70 -1.06 17.57 -6.05
CA GLY A 70 -0.11 16.58 -6.57
C GLY A 70 1.13 16.37 -5.69
N ILE A 71 1.09 16.80 -4.43
CA ILE A 71 2.16 16.61 -3.45
C ILE A 71 1.96 15.24 -2.80
N VAL A 72 2.89 14.32 -3.07
CA VAL A 72 2.81 12.95 -2.57
C VAL A 72 4.17 12.53 -2.02
N GLU A 73 4.19 12.16 -0.75
CA GLU A 73 5.32 11.49 -0.12
C GLU A 73 4.97 10.01 0.09
N HIS A 74 5.91 9.13 -0.25
CA HIS A 74 5.66 7.70 -0.19
C HIS A 74 6.26 7.06 1.05
N LEU A 75 5.49 6.22 1.72
CA LEU A 75 5.94 5.40 2.84
C LEU A 75 5.77 3.92 2.48
N ILE A 76 6.83 3.13 2.67
CA ILE A 76 6.82 1.69 2.41
C ILE A 76 6.52 1.00 3.74
N PHE A 77 5.30 0.50 3.88
CA PHE A 77 4.88 -0.32 5.02
C PHE A 77 5.15 -1.78 4.70
N PHE A 78 5.71 -2.51 5.65
CA PHE A 78 5.83 -3.95 5.55
C PHE A 78 5.81 -4.62 6.91
N SER A 79 5.60 -5.92 6.90
CA SER A 79 5.54 -6.74 8.09
C SER A 79 6.35 -8.01 7.89
N CYS A 80 7.23 -8.29 8.85
CA CYS A 80 8.02 -9.53 8.92
C CYS A 80 7.61 -10.43 10.11
N ARG A 81 6.67 -9.97 10.93
CA ARG A 81 6.01 -10.75 12.00
C ARG A 81 4.52 -10.42 11.99
N ARG A 82 3.66 -11.40 12.23
CA ARG A 82 2.19 -11.29 12.06
C ARG A 82 1.55 -10.03 12.69
N SER A 83 2.07 -9.53 13.80
CA SER A 83 1.53 -8.37 14.52
C SER A 83 2.44 -7.13 14.51
N GLU A 84 3.63 -7.21 13.90
CA GLU A 84 4.60 -6.11 13.88
C GLU A 84 4.71 -5.55 12.47
N TRP A 85 4.52 -4.24 12.38
CA TRP A 85 4.65 -3.47 11.15
C TRP A 85 5.78 -2.47 11.32
N GLU A 86 6.46 -2.19 10.22
CA GLU A 86 7.46 -1.15 10.13
C GLU A 86 7.16 -0.33 8.88
N ALA A 87 7.53 0.94 8.93
CA ALA A 87 7.48 1.81 7.77
C ALA A 87 8.88 2.34 7.45
N TYR A 88 9.18 2.48 6.17
CA TYR A 88 10.40 3.08 5.69
C TYR A 88 10.06 4.27 4.79
N ASP A 89 10.68 5.41 5.11
CA ASP A 89 10.64 6.63 4.33
C ASP A 89 11.85 6.67 3.38
N PRO A 90 11.65 6.43 2.08
CA PRO A 90 12.72 6.43 1.08
C PRO A 90 13.23 7.84 0.74
N ASN A 91 12.50 8.91 1.09
CA ASN A 91 12.92 10.29 0.81
C ASN A 91 13.90 10.78 1.88
N ARG A 92 13.66 10.44 3.15
CA ARG A 92 14.56 10.79 4.27
C ARG A 92 15.49 9.66 4.69
N ASN A 93 15.40 8.49 4.07
CA ASN A 93 16.12 7.29 4.45
C ASN A 93 15.95 6.97 5.95
N ARG A 94 14.69 6.92 6.41
CA ARG A 94 14.36 6.78 7.83
C ARG A 94 13.41 5.63 8.08
N TRP A 95 13.71 4.88 9.13
CA TRP A 95 12.82 3.86 9.68
C TRP A 95 11.82 4.49 10.65
N LEU A 96 10.55 4.12 10.51
CA LEU A 96 9.44 4.56 11.34
C LEU A 96 8.84 3.34 12.05
N SER A 97 8.63 3.50 13.36
CA SER A 97 7.97 2.49 14.19
C SER A 97 6.46 2.60 14.00
N VAL A 98 5.81 1.49 13.66
CA VAL A 98 4.36 1.39 13.62
C VAL A 98 3.92 0.68 14.91
N PRO A 99 2.89 1.18 15.62
CA PRO A 99 2.33 0.48 16.77
C PRO A 99 2.03 -0.97 16.44
N LYS A 100 2.23 -1.87 17.41
CA LYS A 100 1.88 -3.28 17.21
C LYS A 100 0.38 -3.39 16.97
N LEU A 101 0.00 -4.29 16.09
CA LEU A 101 -1.39 -4.66 15.92
C LEU A 101 -1.90 -5.15 17.30
N PRO A 102 -3.04 -4.66 17.81
CA PRO A 102 -3.56 -5.08 19.11
C PRO A 102 -3.64 -6.61 19.18
N PRO A 103 -3.32 -7.23 20.34
CA PRO A 103 -3.47 -8.67 20.51
C PRO A 103 -4.94 -9.02 20.30
N VAL A 104 -5.22 -9.59 19.14
CA VAL A 104 -6.54 -10.09 18.80
C VAL A 104 -6.71 -11.44 19.48
N ASN A 105 -7.91 -11.75 19.95
CA ASN A 105 -8.33 -13.14 20.25
C ASN A 105 -7.70 -14.06 19.20
N ASP A 106 -7.04 -15.15 19.63
CA ASP A 106 -6.01 -15.99 18.96
C ASP A 106 -6.19 -16.41 17.47
N CYS A 107 -7.19 -15.89 16.74
CA CYS A 107 -7.63 -16.30 15.41
C CYS A 107 -7.30 -15.33 14.26
N PHE A 108 -6.93 -14.06 14.51
CA PHE A 108 -6.56 -13.16 13.40
C PHE A 108 -5.14 -13.42 12.92
N CYS A 109 -5.00 -13.98 11.71
CA CYS A 109 -3.73 -13.94 11.00
C CYS A 109 -3.90 -13.06 9.76
N PRO A 110 -3.01 -12.10 9.48
CA PRO A 110 -3.07 -11.37 8.22
C PRO A 110 -2.96 -12.33 7.03
N GLU A 111 -3.61 -12.03 5.91
CA GLU A 111 -3.21 -12.58 4.61
C GLU A 111 -2.08 -11.75 4.01
N LYS A 112 -1.51 -12.23 2.91
CA LYS A 112 -0.63 -11.44 2.03
C LYS A 112 -1.41 -10.39 1.23
N ASN A 113 -2.34 -9.70 1.89
CA ASN A 113 -3.20 -8.66 1.34
C ASN A 113 -3.23 -7.48 2.30
N SER A 114 -2.52 -6.41 1.95
CA SER A 114 -2.67 -5.10 2.57
C SER A 114 -2.71 -4.03 1.50
N LEU A 115 -3.43 -2.96 1.77
CA LEU A 115 -3.63 -1.83 0.86
C LEU A 115 -3.42 -0.53 1.63
N ALA A 116 -2.79 0.46 0.99
CA ALA A 116 -2.81 1.82 1.49
C ALA A 116 -3.88 2.62 0.75
N VAL A 117 -4.77 3.27 1.49
CA VAL A 117 -5.87 4.08 0.96
C VAL A 117 -5.82 5.42 1.64
N SER A 118 -5.53 6.48 0.91
CA SER A 118 -5.29 7.82 1.49
C SER A 118 -4.26 7.73 2.63
N THR A 119 -4.63 8.12 3.84
CA THR A 119 -3.81 8.10 5.07
C THR A 119 -4.00 6.83 5.90
N GLU A 120 -4.57 5.77 5.32
CA GLU A 120 -4.98 4.55 6.02
C GLU A 120 -4.30 3.31 5.43
N LEU A 121 -3.78 2.43 6.28
CA LEU A 121 -3.30 1.11 5.89
C LEU A 121 -4.34 0.06 6.31
N LEU A 122 -4.91 -0.63 5.32
CA LEU A 122 -5.85 -1.73 5.50
C LEU A 122 -5.11 -3.06 5.49
N VAL A 123 -5.34 -3.89 6.50
CA VAL A 123 -4.79 -5.23 6.65
C VAL A 123 -5.94 -6.22 6.76
N PHE A 124 -6.00 -7.18 5.85
CA PHE A 124 -7.09 -8.15 5.78
C PHE A 124 -6.72 -9.46 6.47
N GLY A 125 -7.68 -10.03 7.20
CA GLY A 125 -7.54 -11.30 7.90
C GLY A 125 -7.58 -12.51 6.97
N ASN A 126 -7.05 -13.61 7.47
CA ASN A 126 -6.94 -14.90 6.80
C ASN A 126 -8.26 -15.66 6.73
N ALA A 127 -8.17 -16.86 6.16
CA ALA A 127 -9.20 -17.88 6.14
C ALA A 127 -9.96 -18.08 7.47
N ALA A 128 -9.36 -17.85 8.64
CA ALA A 128 -10.04 -17.98 9.93
C ALA A 128 -10.84 -16.73 10.33
N THR A 129 -10.51 -15.56 9.76
CA THR A 129 -11.14 -14.25 10.04
C THR A 129 -11.39 -13.42 8.76
N PRO A 130 -12.00 -13.99 7.70
CA PRO A 130 -12.01 -13.40 6.35
C PRO A 130 -12.87 -12.12 6.21
N HIS A 131 -13.69 -11.80 7.20
CA HIS A 131 -14.44 -10.53 7.27
C HIS A 131 -13.72 -9.43 8.05
N LEU A 132 -12.70 -9.78 8.83
CA LEU A 132 -12.06 -8.83 9.71
C LEU A 132 -10.96 -8.10 8.94
N SER A 133 -11.04 -6.77 8.95
CA SER A 133 -9.97 -5.91 8.50
C SER A 133 -9.50 -5.06 9.68
N TYR A 134 -8.20 -4.78 9.74
CA TYR A 134 -7.63 -3.77 10.62
C TYR A 134 -7.22 -2.58 9.80
N LYS A 135 -7.38 -1.40 10.39
CA LYS A 135 -7.07 -0.13 9.78
C LYS A 135 -6.11 0.65 10.67
N PHE A 136 -4.92 0.90 10.18
CA PHE A 136 -3.97 1.83 10.79
C PHE A 136 -4.10 3.20 10.16
N SER A 137 -4.25 4.25 10.96
CA SER A 137 -4.26 5.63 10.49
C SER A 137 -2.94 6.31 10.85
N ILE A 138 -2.25 6.91 9.87
CA ILE A 138 -1.05 7.71 10.15
C ILE A 138 -1.37 9.01 10.90
N LEU A 139 -2.63 9.46 10.87
CA LEU A 139 -3.07 10.70 11.52
C LEU A 139 -3.19 10.51 13.03
N THR A 140 -3.79 9.39 13.44
CA THR A 140 -3.96 9.07 14.86
C THR A 140 -2.78 8.26 15.41
N ASN A 141 -2.00 7.63 14.52
CA ASN A 141 -0.99 6.64 14.86
C ASN A 141 -1.58 5.48 15.68
N GLU A 142 -2.76 5.00 15.28
CA GLU A 142 -3.51 3.98 16.00
C GLU A 142 -4.12 2.95 15.03
N TRP A 143 -4.28 1.73 15.55
CA TRP A 143 -5.03 0.67 14.90
C TRP A 143 -6.49 0.69 15.36
N THR A 144 -7.39 0.56 14.41
CA THR A 144 -8.84 0.43 14.64
C THR A 144 -9.38 -0.77 13.86
N CYS A 145 -10.52 -1.29 14.28
CA CYS A 145 -11.24 -2.26 13.47
C CYS A 145 -11.71 -1.59 12.18
N GLY A 146 -11.29 -2.14 11.05
CA GLY A 146 -11.77 -1.73 9.75
C GLY A 146 -13.22 -2.19 9.53
N ARG A 147 -13.82 -1.62 8.48
CA ARG A 147 -15.18 -1.98 8.08
C ARG A 147 -15.17 -3.35 7.40
N LYS A 148 -16.16 -4.17 7.74
CA LYS A 148 -16.31 -5.52 7.19
C LYS A 148 -16.69 -5.43 5.71
N MET A 149 -16.12 -6.31 4.90
CA MET A 149 -16.60 -6.53 3.53
C MET A 149 -17.99 -7.17 3.56
N ASN A 150 -18.78 -6.96 2.51
CA ASN A 150 -20.11 -7.54 2.36
C ASN A 150 -20.05 -9.05 2.11
N THR A 151 -19.06 -9.49 1.32
CA THR A 151 -18.82 -10.91 1.04
C THR A 151 -17.56 -11.38 1.75
N LEU A 152 -17.64 -12.53 2.43
CA LEU A 152 -16.46 -13.20 2.98
C LEU A 152 -15.55 -13.65 1.83
N ARG A 153 -14.30 -13.19 1.83
CA ARG A 153 -13.34 -13.56 0.79
C ARG A 153 -11.95 -13.71 1.37
N SER A 154 -11.25 -14.73 0.88
CA SER A 154 -9.80 -14.92 1.06
C SER A 154 -9.15 -15.05 -0.31
N LEU A 155 -7.83 -14.82 -0.42
CA LEU A 155 -7.09 -14.98 -1.68
C LEU A 155 -7.65 -14.13 -2.86
N PHE A 156 -8.28 -13.01 -2.55
CA PHE A 156 -8.81 -12.08 -3.54
C PHE A 156 -7.72 -11.17 -4.11
N GLY A 157 -7.97 -10.63 -5.30
CA GLY A 157 -7.15 -9.58 -5.87
C GLY A 157 -7.53 -8.24 -5.24
N SER A 158 -6.54 -7.41 -4.93
CA SER A 158 -6.77 -6.10 -4.32
C SER A 158 -5.79 -5.04 -4.82
N ALA A 159 -6.26 -3.81 -4.99
CA ALA A 159 -5.44 -2.64 -5.30
C ALA A 159 -6.11 -1.36 -4.81
N SER A 160 -5.34 -0.28 -4.73
CA SER A 160 -5.82 1.04 -4.36
C SER A 160 -5.29 2.13 -5.28
N LEU A 161 -6.06 3.21 -5.40
CA LEU A 161 -5.72 4.43 -6.12
C LEU A 161 -6.29 5.61 -5.32
N GLY A 162 -5.39 6.40 -4.74
CA GLY A 162 -5.78 7.52 -3.88
C GLY A 162 -6.63 7.06 -2.68
N GLU A 163 -7.83 7.60 -2.59
CA GLU A 163 -8.84 7.31 -1.58
C GLU A 163 -9.67 6.04 -1.84
N VAL A 164 -9.46 5.39 -2.97
CA VAL A 164 -10.25 4.22 -3.38
C VAL A 164 -9.44 2.94 -3.21
N ALA A 165 -10.05 1.91 -2.63
CA ALA A 165 -9.61 0.52 -2.72
C ALA A 165 -10.67 -0.33 -3.40
N VAL A 166 -10.23 -1.29 -4.20
CA VAL A 166 -11.10 -2.29 -4.82
C VAL A 166 -10.56 -3.68 -4.48
N VAL A 167 -11.48 -4.57 -4.12
CA VAL A 167 -11.22 -6.00 -3.94
C VAL A 167 -12.10 -6.79 -4.91
N ALA A 168 -11.56 -7.83 -5.52
CA ALA A 168 -12.28 -8.63 -6.50
C ALA A 168 -11.91 -10.11 -6.42
N GLY A 169 -12.94 -10.94 -6.59
CA GLY A 169 -12.80 -12.39 -6.55
C GLY A 169 -12.39 -12.91 -5.17
N GLY A 170 -11.50 -13.89 -5.16
CA GLY A 170 -11.16 -14.69 -3.99
C GLY A 170 -12.06 -15.91 -3.86
N CYS A 171 -12.03 -16.53 -2.68
CA CYS A 171 -12.93 -17.62 -2.35
C CYS A 171 -13.60 -17.39 -1.00
N ASP A 172 -14.88 -17.73 -0.96
CA ASP A 172 -15.58 -18.01 0.28
C ASP A 172 -15.24 -19.44 0.69
N ARG A 173 -14.43 -19.59 1.73
CA ARG A 173 -13.98 -20.92 2.21
C ARG A 173 -15.06 -21.66 2.96
N CYS A 174 -16.03 -20.95 3.54
CA CYS A 174 -17.17 -21.57 4.20
C CYS A 174 -18.06 -22.27 3.16
N GLU A 175 -18.30 -21.60 2.03
CA GLU A 175 -19.12 -22.13 0.93
C GLU A 175 -18.30 -22.92 -0.12
N LYS A 176 -16.96 -22.95 0.02
CA LYS A 176 -16.02 -23.53 -0.96
C LYS A 176 -16.24 -23.00 -2.39
N LYS A 177 -16.59 -21.72 -2.50
CA LYS A 177 -16.98 -21.08 -3.75
C LYS A 177 -15.95 -20.07 -4.19
N ILE A 178 -15.55 -20.13 -5.47
CA ILE A 178 -14.73 -19.10 -6.10
C ILE A 178 -15.65 -17.92 -6.46
N LEU A 179 -15.23 -16.71 -6.12
CA LEU A 179 -16.06 -15.52 -6.26
C LEU A 179 -15.74 -14.79 -7.57
N SER A 180 -16.78 -14.25 -8.20
CA SER A 180 -16.68 -13.22 -9.24
C SER A 180 -17.07 -11.83 -8.72
N SER A 181 -17.61 -11.74 -7.50
CA SER A 181 -18.04 -10.47 -6.91
C SER A 181 -16.84 -9.56 -6.63
N ALA A 182 -17.09 -8.26 -6.68
CA ALA A 182 -16.11 -7.24 -6.37
C ALA A 182 -16.75 -6.15 -5.49
N GLU A 183 -15.93 -5.50 -4.68
CA GLU A 183 -16.33 -4.46 -3.74
C GLU A 183 -15.36 -3.29 -3.78
N ILE A 184 -15.88 -2.09 -3.59
CA ILE A 184 -15.13 -0.83 -3.56
C ILE A 184 -15.27 -0.18 -2.18
N TYR A 185 -14.17 0.32 -1.65
CA TYR A 185 -14.11 1.14 -0.45
C TYR A 185 -13.59 2.52 -0.83
N ASN A 186 -14.20 3.57 -0.27
CA ASN A 186 -13.71 4.94 -0.38
C ASN A 186 -13.49 5.49 1.04
N SER A 187 -12.24 5.84 1.37
CA SER A 187 -11.88 6.37 2.68
C SER A 187 -12.47 7.75 2.98
N GLU A 188 -12.92 8.48 1.96
CA GLU A 188 -13.59 9.79 2.06
C GLU A 188 -15.12 9.68 2.17
N SER A 189 -15.69 8.47 2.03
CA SER A 189 -17.12 8.27 2.23
C SER A 189 -17.51 8.45 3.70
N GLU A 190 -18.59 9.18 3.97
CA GLU A 190 -19.13 9.39 5.33
C GLU A 190 -19.42 8.07 6.06
N THR A 191 -19.93 7.07 5.33
CA THR A 191 -20.23 5.75 5.88
C THR A 191 -18.96 4.91 6.13
N GLY A 192 -17.92 5.13 5.32
CA GLY A 192 -16.73 4.28 5.27
C GLY A 192 -17.04 2.82 4.94
N GLU A 193 -18.17 2.52 4.29
CA GLU A 193 -18.58 1.14 4.02
C GLU A 193 -18.05 0.62 2.70
N TRP A 194 -17.80 -0.70 2.64
CA TRP A 194 -17.57 -1.40 1.39
C TRP A 194 -18.87 -1.45 0.60
N ARG A 195 -18.81 -1.15 -0.70
CA ARG A 195 -19.96 -1.20 -1.61
C ARG A 195 -19.73 -2.26 -2.66
N VAL A 196 -20.73 -3.11 -2.89
CA VAL A 196 -20.72 -4.09 -3.97
C VAL A 196 -20.76 -3.36 -5.32
N ILE A 197 -19.87 -3.74 -6.24
CA ILE A 197 -19.87 -3.30 -7.64
C ILE A 197 -20.24 -4.47 -8.55
N ARG A 198 -20.34 -4.24 -9.87
CA ARG A 198 -20.65 -5.32 -10.82
C ARG A 198 -19.67 -6.49 -10.64
N SER A 199 -20.15 -7.71 -10.78
CA SER A 199 -19.29 -8.90 -10.76
C SER A 199 -18.49 -9.00 -12.04
N MET A 200 -17.29 -9.60 -11.94
CA MET A 200 -16.46 -9.99 -13.06
C MET A 200 -17.17 -11.04 -13.94
N ASN A 201 -16.73 -11.16 -15.18
CA ASN A 201 -17.22 -12.16 -16.14
C ASN A 201 -16.79 -13.58 -15.73
N LYS A 202 -15.61 -13.72 -15.10
CA LYS A 202 -15.10 -15.00 -14.60
C LYS A 202 -14.78 -14.91 -13.12
N ALA A 203 -15.25 -15.89 -12.36
CA ALA A 203 -14.84 -16.07 -10.98
C ALA A 203 -13.34 -16.43 -10.93
N ARG A 204 -12.62 -15.88 -9.95
CA ARG A 204 -11.17 -16.07 -9.81
C ARG A 204 -10.70 -15.91 -8.37
N MET A 205 -9.79 -16.76 -7.91
CA MET A 205 -9.03 -16.63 -6.66
C MET A 205 -7.52 -16.69 -6.93
N MET A 206 -6.67 -16.34 -5.97
CA MET A 206 -5.22 -16.27 -6.16
C MET A 206 -4.84 -15.44 -7.40
N CYS A 207 -5.55 -14.32 -7.61
CA CYS A 207 -5.34 -13.42 -8.73
C CYS A 207 -4.58 -12.17 -8.28
N SER A 208 -4.02 -11.45 -9.24
CA SER A 208 -3.35 -10.18 -8.99
C SER A 208 -4.21 -9.02 -9.43
N SER A 209 -4.11 -7.89 -8.74
CA SER A 209 -4.84 -6.69 -9.13
C SER A 209 -3.98 -5.44 -9.05
N VAL A 210 -4.29 -4.48 -9.92
CA VAL A 210 -3.61 -3.19 -10.01
C VAL A 210 -4.58 -2.11 -10.47
N PHE A 211 -4.27 -0.86 -10.17
CA PHE A 211 -4.82 0.27 -10.92
C PHE A 211 -3.85 0.68 -12.02
N MET A 212 -4.38 0.90 -13.22
CA MET A 212 -3.65 1.35 -14.40
C MET A 212 -4.61 2.14 -15.29
N ASP A 213 -4.18 3.25 -15.87
CA ASP A 213 -5.03 4.12 -16.73
C ASP A 213 -6.34 4.55 -16.02
N GLY A 214 -6.28 4.73 -14.69
CA GLY A 214 -7.45 5.05 -13.86
C GLY A 214 -8.50 3.94 -13.72
N ASN A 215 -8.22 2.73 -14.20
CA ASN A 215 -9.13 1.58 -14.15
C ASN A 215 -8.54 0.44 -13.30
N PHE A 216 -9.41 -0.44 -12.81
CA PHE A 216 -9.01 -1.55 -11.95
C PHE A 216 -8.87 -2.84 -12.76
N TYR A 217 -7.68 -3.44 -12.75
CA TYR A 217 -7.35 -4.65 -13.48
C TYR A 217 -7.24 -5.84 -12.53
N VAL A 218 -7.73 -6.99 -12.96
CA VAL A 218 -7.55 -8.27 -12.28
C VAL A 218 -6.96 -9.27 -13.26
N ILE A 219 -5.85 -9.89 -12.91
CA ILE A 219 -4.98 -10.63 -13.83
C ILE A 219 -4.84 -12.07 -13.34
N GLY A 220 -5.20 -13.01 -14.21
CA GLY A 220 -5.00 -14.44 -14.00
C GLY A 220 -5.72 -15.00 -12.77
N GLY A 221 -5.03 -15.91 -12.07
CA GLY A 221 -5.54 -16.66 -10.93
C GLY A 221 -6.21 -17.97 -11.32
N ILE A 222 -6.94 -18.55 -10.36
CA ILE A 222 -7.62 -19.83 -10.48
C ILE A 222 -9.13 -19.57 -10.57
N GLY A 223 -9.75 -19.98 -11.68
CA GLY A 223 -11.19 -19.93 -11.90
C GLY A 223 -11.88 -21.27 -11.63
N GLU A 224 -13.15 -21.35 -12.03
CA GLU A 224 -13.96 -22.56 -11.90
C GLU A 224 -13.66 -23.56 -13.04
N GLY A 225 -13.70 -24.88 -12.75
CA GLY A 225 -13.55 -25.96 -13.74
C GLY A 225 -12.22 -26.71 -13.71
N SER A 226 -12.05 -27.66 -14.65
CA SER A 226 -11.04 -28.72 -14.59
C SER A 226 -9.59 -28.32 -14.90
N SER A 227 -9.35 -27.25 -15.68
CA SER A 227 -7.98 -26.71 -15.85
C SER A 227 -7.57 -25.75 -14.73
N GLY A 228 -8.54 -25.14 -14.05
CA GLY A 228 -8.37 -24.21 -12.94
C GLY A 228 -7.67 -22.89 -13.27
N MET A 229 -6.62 -22.86 -14.10
CA MET A 229 -5.79 -21.67 -14.31
C MET A 229 -6.36 -20.72 -15.38
N LEU A 230 -6.40 -19.43 -15.06
CA LEU A 230 -6.85 -18.38 -15.98
C LEU A 230 -5.65 -17.68 -16.61
N THR A 231 -5.59 -17.66 -17.94
CA THR A 231 -4.61 -16.86 -18.70
C THR A 231 -5.13 -15.45 -19.03
N CYS A 232 -6.41 -15.18 -18.77
CA CYS A 232 -7.04 -13.90 -19.07
C CYS A 232 -6.97 -12.92 -17.89
N GLY A 233 -6.96 -11.63 -18.23
CA GLY A 233 -7.26 -10.54 -17.30
C GLY A 233 -8.66 -9.99 -17.52
N GLU A 234 -9.12 -9.14 -16.61
CA GLU A 234 -10.32 -8.34 -16.74
C GLU A 234 -10.04 -6.93 -16.25
N VAL A 235 -10.65 -5.94 -16.91
CA VAL A 235 -10.58 -4.53 -16.52
C VAL A 235 -11.96 -4.02 -16.16
N TYR A 236 -12.07 -3.40 -14.99
CA TYR A 236 -13.23 -2.65 -14.57
C TYR A 236 -13.04 -1.19 -14.91
N ASP A 237 -13.84 -0.71 -15.86
CA ASP A 237 -13.90 0.71 -16.22
C ASP A 237 -14.58 1.47 -15.06
N MET A 238 -13.82 2.31 -14.35
CA MET A 238 -14.31 3.02 -13.17
C MET A 238 -15.41 4.04 -13.52
N LYS A 239 -15.43 4.55 -14.75
CA LYS A 239 -16.41 5.54 -15.22
C LYS A 239 -17.69 4.84 -15.71
N LYS A 240 -17.54 3.84 -16.58
CA LYS A 240 -18.68 3.09 -17.16
C LYS A 240 -19.26 2.06 -16.20
N LYS A 241 -18.51 1.69 -15.16
CA LYS A 241 -18.90 0.69 -14.16
C LYS A 241 -19.15 -0.68 -14.78
N THR A 242 -18.29 -1.08 -15.72
CA THR A 242 -18.41 -2.32 -16.49
C THR A 242 -17.10 -3.09 -16.55
N TRP A 243 -17.18 -4.42 -16.54
CA TRP A 243 -16.03 -5.30 -16.73
C TRP A 243 -15.85 -5.66 -18.21
N THR A 244 -14.61 -5.63 -18.68
CA THR A 244 -14.21 -6.08 -20.02
C THR A 244 -13.14 -7.16 -19.89
N LEU A 245 -13.30 -8.26 -20.64
CA LEU A 245 -12.35 -9.36 -20.67
C LEU A 245 -11.13 -9.03 -21.54
N ILE A 246 -9.94 -9.31 -21.03
CA ILE A 246 -8.66 -9.26 -21.76
C ILE A 246 -8.17 -10.70 -21.96
N PRO A 247 -8.43 -11.32 -23.11
CA PRO A 247 -8.05 -12.71 -23.36
C PRO A 247 -6.52 -12.85 -23.41
N ASN A 248 -5.99 -14.01 -23.03
CA ASN A 248 -4.58 -14.40 -23.21
C ASN A 248 -3.52 -13.46 -22.62
N MET A 249 -3.87 -12.64 -21.64
CA MET A 249 -2.96 -11.70 -20.97
C MET A 249 -1.71 -12.38 -20.37
N LEU A 250 -1.75 -13.67 -20.04
CA LEU A 250 -0.62 -14.43 -19.47
C LEU A 250 -0.11 -15.58 -20.36
N SER A 251 -0.64 -15.78 -21.57
CA SER A 251 -0.40 -16.99 -22.36
C SER A 251 1.06 -17.24 -22.78
N GLU A 252 1.89 -16.19 -22.87
CA GLU A 252 3.33 -16.31 -23.16
C GLU A 252 4.20 -16.58 -21.92
N THR A 253 3.68 -16.36 -20.72
CA THR A 253 4.41 -16.71 -19.48
C THR A 253 4.36 -18.21 -19.18
N SER A 254 3.40 -18.92 -19.78
CA SER A 254 3.26 -20.38 -19.72
C SER A 254 4.05 -21.14 -20.78
N SER A 255 4.66 -20.48 -21.77
CA SER A 255 5.34 -21.17 -22.90
C SER A 255 6.83 -21.45 -22.68
N GLY A 256 7.36 -21.25 -21.48
CA GLY A 256 8.78 -21.45 -21.15
C GLY A 256 9.00 -22.17 -19.82
N GLY A 257 8.65 -23.46 -19.76
CA GLY A 257 8.99 -24.33 -18.64
C GLY A 257 7.85 -25.28 -18.25
N ASP A 258 7.92 -26.49 -18.82
CA ASP A 258 7.32 -27.75 -18.34
C ASP A 258 5.87 -27.72 -17.84
N GLN A 259 4.95 -28.26 -18.64
CA GLN A 259 3.57 -28.60 -18.23
C GLN A 259 3.54 -29.79 -17.25
N THR A 260 4.32 -29.73 -16.17
CA THR A 260 4.07 -30.59 -15.03
C THR A 260 2.84 -30.05 -14.31
N LYS A 261 1.84 -30.92 -14.19
CA LYS A 261 0.54 -30.76 -13.54
C LYS A 261 0.63 -30.44 -12.02
N GLU A 262 1.63 -29.69 -11.56
CA GLU A 262 1.93 -29.47 -10.14
C GLU A 262 2.14 -28.00 -9.72
N THR A 263 1.37 -27.06 -10.27
CA THR A 263 1.41 -25.65 -9.83
C THR A 263 0.15 -25.19 -9.08
N PHE A 264 -0.40 -26.05 -8.20
CA PHE A 264 -1.41 -25.65 -7.19
C PHE A 264 -0.89 -24.64 -6.14
N PHE A 265 0.40 -24.25 -6.21
CA PHE A 265 1.07 -23.38 -5.24
C PHE A 265 1.90 -22.25 -5.87
N ALA A 266 1.78 -21.98 -7.17
CA ALA A 266 2.44 -20.82 -7.75
C ALA A 266 1.75 -19.55 -7.23
N ALA A 267 2.51 -18.64 -6.61
CA ALA A 267 1.96 -17.37 -6.13
C ALA A 267 1.36 -16.60 -7.33
N PRO A 268 0.29 -15.80 -7.11
CA PRO A 268 -0.21 -14.88 -8.12
C PRO A 268 0.93 -14.04 -8.71
N PRO A 269 0.87 -13.65 -10.00
CA PRO A 269 1.91 -12.85 -10.63
C PRO A 269 2.14 -11.57 -9.82
N ILE A 270 3.34 -11.37 -9.28
CA ILE A 270 3.60 -10.22 -8.43
C ILE A 270 3.79 -9.01 -9.34
N VAL A 271 2.82 -8.11 -9.35
CA VAL A 271 2.72 -7.01 -10.29
C VAL A 271 2.82 -5.65 -9.61
N ALA A 272 3.28 -4.65 -10.35
CA ALA A 272 3.32 -3.26 -9.95
C ALA A 272 3.07 -2.35 -11.15
N VAL A 273 2.48 -1.17 -10.93
CA VAL A 273 2.24 -0.18 -11.98
C VAL A 273 2.99 1.10 -11.66
N VAL A 274 3.86 1.53 -12.58
CA VAL A 274 4.63 2.78 -12.47
C VAL A 274 4.36 3.61 -13.70
N LYS A 275 3.87 4.84 -13.54
CA LYS A 275 3.50 5.75 -14.66
C LYS A 275 2.57 5.07 -15.68
N ASP A 276 1.51 4.43 -15.17
CA ASP A 276 0.56 3.64 -15.95
C ASP A 276 1.15 2.47 -16.75
N GLU A 277 2.41 2.10 -16.53
CA GLU A 277 3.03 0.94 -17.14
C GLU A 277 3.03 -0.23 -16.18
N LEU A 278 2.54 -1.38 -16.65
CA LEU A 278 2.40 -2.59 -15.85
C LEU A 278 3.65 -3.46 -15.94
N TYR A 279 4.21 -3.78 -14.78
CA TYR A 279 5.37 -4.65 -14.62
C TYR A 279 5.02 -5.88 -13.80
N ALA A 280 5.65 -7.01 -14.12
CA ALA A 280 5.56 -8.25 -13.38
C ALA A 280 6.96 -8.73 -12.98
N ALA A 281 7.09 -9.14 -11.73
CA ALA A 281 8.28 -9.83 -11.22
C ALA A 281 8.10 -11.34 -11.40
N ASN A 282 8.86 -11.92 -12.34
CA ASN A 282 8.93 -13.35 -12.54
C ASN A 282 10.05 -13.93 -11.67
N TYR A 283 9.68 -14.48 -10.52
CA TYR A 283 10.61 -15.05 -9.55
C TYR A 283 11.27 -16.35 -10.05
N ALA A 284 10.61 -17.11 -10.93
CA ALA A 284 11.15 -18.37 -11.45
C ALA A 284 12.35 -18.13 -12.38
N GLN A 285 12.24 -17.09 -13.22
CA GLN A 285 13.28 -16.71 -14.18
C GLN A 285 14.14 -15.53 -13.70
N GLN A 286 13.91 -15.02 -12.50
CA GLN A 286 14.61 -13.86 -11.91
C GLN A 286 14.57 -12.60 -12.82
N GLU A 287 13.45 -12.37 -13.48
CA GLU A 287 13.29 -11.29 -14.46
C GLU A 287 12.13 -10.35 -14.12
N VAL A 288 12.20 -9.15 -14.68
CA VAL A 288 11.10 -8.20 -14.71
C VAL A 288 10.60 -8.09 -16.14
N ARG A 289 9.29 -8.22 -16.31
CA ARG A 289 8.61 -8.07 -17.59
C ARG A 289 7.69 -6.86 -17.56
N LYS A 290 7.60 -6.14 -18.68
CA LYS A 290 6.66 -5.05 -18.93
C LYS A 290 5.56 -5.54 -19.86
N TYR A 291 4.31 -5.20 -19.54
CA TYR A 291 3.15 -5.53 -20.37
C TYR A 291 2.96 -4.48 -21.46
N ASP A 292 2.95 -4.92 -22.72
CA ASP A 292 2.55 -4.09 -23.86
C ASP A 292 1.03 -4.19 -24.04
N LYS A 293 0.32 -3.11 -23.69
CA LYS A 293 -1.14 -3.02 -23.74
C LYS A 293 -1.69 -3.15 -25.16
N ARG A 294 -0.95 -2.68 -26.18
CA ARG A 294 -1.40 -2.66 -27.58
C ARG A 294 -1.33 -4.05 -28.18
N CYS A 295 -0.22 -4.74 -27.92
CA CYS A 295 0.05 -6.05 -28.49
C CYS A 295 -0.44 -7.20 -27.57
N ASN A 296 -0.79 -6.91 -26.31
CA ASN A 296 -1.18 -7.88 -25.30
C ASN A 296 -0.11 -8.96 -25.03
N VAL A 297 1.14 -8.52 -24.88
CA VAL A 297 2.31 -9.39 -24.69
C VAL A 297 3.19 -8.90 -23.54
N TRP A 298 3.99 -9.80 -22.96
CA TRP A 298 4.90 -9.49 -21.86
C TRP A 298 6.36 -9.53 -22.31
N ASN A 299 6.98 -8.36 -22.39
CA ASN A 299 8.36 -8.21 -22.83
C ASN A 299 9.31 -8.16 -21.63
N LYS A 300 10.43 -8.87 -21.69
CA LYS A 300 11.48 -8.76 -20.67
C LYS A 300 12.13 -7.38 -20.74
N VAL A 301 12.29 -6.72 -19.59
CA VAL A 301 12.93 -5.39 -19.47
C VAL A 301 14.15 -5.37 -18.56
N GLY A 302 14.38 -6.42 -17.78
CA GLY A 302 15.56 -6.51 -16.92
C GLY A 302 15.51 -7.73 -16.01
N ASN A 303 16.50 -7.83 -15.13
CA ASN A 303 16.54 -8.85 -14.09
C ASN A 303 16.07 -8.25 -12.74
N LEU A 304 15.61 -9.10 -11.84
CA LEU A 304 15.41 -8.73 -10.43
C LEU A 304 16.78 -8.49 -9.76
N PRO A 305 16.85 -7.76 -8.63
CA PRO A 305 18.13 -7.56 -7.94
C PRO A 305 18.72 -8.91 -7.48
N GLU A 306 20.05 -9.05 -7.44
CA GLU A 306 20.73 -10.35 -7.23
C GLU A 306 20.50 -11.03 -5.84
N ARG A 307 20.71 -12.36 -5.86
CA ARG A 307 20.82 -13.42 -4.82
C ARG A 307 20.06 -13.31 -3.48
N ALA A 308 18.99 -14.09 -3.38
CA ALA A 308 18.78 -15.05 -2.28
C ALA A 308 18.00 -16.26 -2.82
N SER A 309 18.33 -17.48 -2.38
CA SER A 309 17.66 -18.72 -2.78
C SER A 309 16.15 -18.67 -2.47
N PHE A 310 15.30 -18.60 -3.49
CA PHE A 310 13.84 -18.47 -3.30
C PHE A 310 13.16 -19.84 -3.23
N MET A 311 12.30 -20.01 -2.24
CA MET A 311 11.15 -20.92 -2.37
C MET A 311 10.00 -20.14 -3.03
N LYS A 312 9.85 -20.30 -4.35
CA LYS A 312 8.61 -20.00 -5.11
C LYS A 312 7.93 -18.64 -4.80
N GLY A 313 8.70 -17.54 -4.66
CA GLY A 313 8.16 -16.19 -4.46
C GLY A 313 7.66 -15.84 -3.05
N CYS A 314 7.83 -16.73 -2.06
CA CYS A 314 7.57 -16.40 -0.66
C CYS A 314 8.67 -15.47 -0.10
N GLY A 315 8.28 -14.36 0.53
CA GLY A 315 9.22 -13.46 1.22
C GLY A 315 9.69 -12.24 0.42
N MET A 316 9.11 -12.00 -0.76
CA MET A 316 9.37 -10.83 -1.60
C MET A 316 8.09 -10.04 -1.82
N ALA A 317 8.17 -8.72 -1.71
CA ALA A 317 7.16 -7.80 -2.20
C ALA A 317 7.70 -7.02 -3.39
N PHE A 318 6.89 -6.88 -4.43
CA PHE A 318 7.14 -6.01 -5.58
C PHE A 318 6.02 -4.99 -5.65
N ARG A 319 6.37 -3.71 -5.55
CA ARG A 319 5.43 -2.59 -5.41
C ARG A 319 5.91 -1.38 -6.20
N ALA A 320 4.98 -0.50 -6.55
CA ALA A 320 5.30 0.83 -7.04
C ALA A 320 5.47 1.79 -5.87
N CYS A 321 6.41 2.72 -5.98
CA CYS A 321 6.65 3.81 -5.03
C CYS A 321 7.00 5.07 -5.83
N GLY A 322 5.99 5.89 -6.11
CA GLY A 322 6.11 7.02 -7.03
C GLY A 322 6.51 6.56 -8.43
N ASP A 323 7.63 7.07 -8.91
CA ASP A 323 8.21 6.72 -10.21
C ASP A 323 9.13 5.49 -10.18
N LYS A 324 9.20 4.77 -9.05
CA LYS A 324 10.11 3.65 -8.84
C LYS A 324 9.37 2.33 -8.71
N LEU A 325 9.98 1.28 -9.25
CA LEU A 325 9.72 -0.09 -8.84
C LEU A 325 10.53 -0.37 -7.58
N VAL A 326 9.88 -0.94 -6.56
CA VAL A 326 10.47 -1.30 -5.28
C VAL A 326 10.33 -2.80 -5.06
N VAL A 327 11.43 -3.40 -4.66
CA VAL A 327 11.52 -4.78 -4.24
C VAL A 327 11.93 -4.80 -2.76
N VAL A 328 11.03 -5.31 -1.91
CA VAL A 328 11.35 -5.58 -0.51
C VAL A 328 11.55 -7.07 -0.36
N LYS A 329 12.75 -7.47 0.06
CA LYS A 329 13.14 -8.87 0.25
C LYS A 329 13.46 -9.10 1.71
N GLY A 330 13.13 -10.29 2.23
CA GLY A 330 13.62 -10.77 3.51
C GLY A 330 14.34 -12.12 3.36
N PRO A 331 15.07 -12.57 4.39
CA PRO A 331 15.73 -13.87 4.37
C PRO A 331 14.71 -15.01 4.31
N THR A 332 15.06 -16.09 3.61
CA THR A 332 14.18 -17.25 3.44
C THR A 332 14.20 -18.15 4.68
N PHE A 333 15.36 -18.33 5.32
CA PHE A 333 15.54 -19.07 6.57
C PHE A 333 16.65 -18.45 7.42
N GLY A 334 16.47 -18.45 8.74
CA GLY A 334 17.47 -17.99 9.71
C GLY A 334 17.57 -16.47 9.83
N ARG A 335 18.58 -15.99 10.58
CA ARG A 335 18.93 -14.57 10.63
C ARG A 335 19.45 -14.13 9.27
N GLY A 336 18.93 -13.03 8.77
CA GLY A 336 19.43 -12.37 7.58
C GLY A 336 18.93 -10.94 7.48
N LEU A 337 19.02 -10.37 6.29
CA LEU A 337 18.77 -8.95 6.06
C LEU A 337 17.48 -8.77 5.27
N ILE A 338 16.60 -7.89 5.73
CA ILE A 338 15.63 -7.25 4.85
C ILE A 338 16.38 -6.25 4.00
N GLU A 339 16.16 -6.32 2.70
CA GLU A 339 16.71 -5.36 1.74
C GLU A 339 15.56 -4.70 0.98
N ILE A 340 15.58 -3.36 0.95
CA ILE A 340 14.69 -2.55 0.13
C ILE A 340 15.52 -2.04 -1.04
N SER A 341 15.24 -2.57 -2.22
CA SER A 341 15.91 -2.18 -3.47
C SER A 341 14.91 -1.47 -4.37
N ALA A 342 15.36 -0.42 -5.07
CA ALA A 342 14.51 0.34 -5.99
C ALA A 342 15.19 0.59 -7.33
N CYS A 343 14.39 0.67 -8.40
CA CYS A 343 14.84 1.13 -9.71
C CYS A 343 13.81 2.06 -10.34
N VAL A 344 14.27 3.04 -11.12
CA VAL A 344 13.41 3.86 -11.97
C VAL A 344 13.42 3.21 -13.36
N PRO A 345 12.30 2.64 -13.84
CA PRO A 345 12.26 2.10 -15.19
C PRO A 345 12.36 3.25 -16.21
N ARG A 346 13.29 3.11 -17.15
CA ARG A 346 13.50 4.03 -18.28
C ARG A 346 13.28 3.27 -19.57
N GLU A 347 12.68 3.95 -20.55
CA GLU A 347 12.40 3.33 -21.84
C GLU A 347 13.71 3.05 -22.59
N GLY A 348 13.87 1.82 -23.09
CA GLY A 348 15.07 1.40 -23.84
C GLY A 348 16.30 1.08 -22.98
N GLU A 349 16.25 1.24 -21.66
CA GLU A 349 17.36 0.97 -20.75
C GLU A 349 17.09 -0.28 -19.89
N SER A 350 18.17 -0.98 -19.52
CA SER A 350 18.08 -2.07 -18.53
C SER A 350 17.77 -1.54 -17.14
N LEU A 351 17.03 -2.32 -16.35
CA LEU A 351 16.74 -1.96 -14.95
C LEU A 351 18.01 -1.93 -14.09
N HIS A 352 18.33 -0.75 -13.57
CA HIS A 352 19.42 -0.55 -12.61
C HIS A 352 18.87 -0.45 -11.18
N TRP A 353 19.11 -1.50 -10.39
CA TRP A 353 18.67 -1.58 -8.99
C TRP A 353 19.67 -0.91 -8.05
N ARG A 354 19.15 -0.13 -7.11
CA ARG A 354 19.90 0.45 -6.00
C ARG A 354 19.29 0.03 -4.68
N VAL A 355 20.13 -0.47 -3.76
CA VAL A 355 19.73 -0.71 -2.37
C VAL A 355 19.46 0.64 -1.70
N LEU A 356 18.23 0.83 -1.21
CA LEU A 356 17.83 2.02 -0.47
C LEU A 356 18.13 1.87 1.02
N ALA A 357 17.78 0.71 1.58
CA ALA A 357 18.00 0.42 2.99
C ALA A 357 18.07 -1.09 3.24
N SER A 358 18.68 -1.42 4.38
CA SER A 358 18.79 -2.78 4.84
C SER A 358 18.65 -2.87 6.36
N LYS A 359 18.06 -3.95 6.87
CA LYS A 359 17.84 -4.15 8.31
C LYS A 359 17.82 -5.62 8.70
N GLU A 360 18.46 -5.97 9.80
CA GLU A 360 18.48 -7.37 10.27
C GLU A 360 17.09 -7.84 10.72
N THR A 361 16.74 -9.07 10.32
CA THR A 361 15.52 -9.76 10.74
C THR A 361 15.74 -11.27 10.77
N GLY A 362 14.89 -11.98 11.51
CA GLY A 362 14.84 -13.44 11.48
C GLY A 362 13.81 -14.02 10.49
N ASN A 363 13.00 -13.18 9.84
CA ASN A 363 11.81 -13.62 9.12
C ASN A 363 11.67 -12.97 7.75
N CYS A 364 11.02 -13.69 6.84
CA CYS A 364 10.67 -13.20 5.51
C CYS A 364 9.57 -12.12 5.54
N VAL A 365 9.49 -11.32 4.47
CA VAL A 365 8.43 -10.32 4.31
C VAL A 365 7.10 -11.02 4.09
N TYR A 366 6.15 -10.77 4.99
CA TYR A 366 4.82 -11.36 4.97
C TYR A 366 3.83 -10.48 4.20
N ASN A 367 3.86 -9.18 4.49
CA ASN A 367 2.97 -8.21 3.85
C ASN A 367 3.71 -6.91 3.53
N CYS A 368 3.24 -6.20 2.51
CA CYS A 368 3.81 -4.94 2.09
C CYS A 368 2.77 -4.10 1.33
N ALA A 369 2.67 -2.83 1.70
CA ALA A 369 1.90 -1.81 1.03
C ALA A 369 2.73 -0.53 0.92
N VAL A 370 2.49 0.24 -0.15
CA VAL A 370 3.09 1.56 -0.30
C VAL A 370 1.98 2.58 -0.20
N MET A 371 2.10 3.48 0.77
CA MET A 371 1.21 4.62 0.96
C MET A 371 1.79 5.84 0.26
N GLY A 372 0.93 6.63 -0.40
CA GLY A 372 1.28 7.95 -0.91
C GLY A 372 0.36 8.99 -0.29
N CYS A 373 0.92 9.95 0.44
CA CYS A 373 0.17 10.91 1.25
C CYS A 373 0.73 12.34 1.23
#